data_AF-A0A0F2LNF9-F1
#
_entry.id   AF-A0A0F2LNF9-F1
#
_cell.length_a   1.000
_cell.length_b   1.000
_cell.length_c   1.000
_cell.angle_alpha   90.00
_cell.angle_beta   90.00
_cell.angle_gamma   90.00
#
_symmetry.space_group_name_H-M   'P 1'
#
loop_
_entity.id
_entity.type
_entity.pdbx_description
1 polymer ?
#
loop_
_entity_poly.entity_id
_entity_poly.type
_entity_poly.pdbx_seq_one_letter_code
_entity_poly.pdbx_strand_id
1 'polypeptide(L)'
;MKYCPRCGYPNPDDAKFCMKCGYQFPDITQQPPTQPYPQPPPIPAPSYPQQPSYSQPPSKRKIPMILLVPAIVAAVIVVLGALEAFLPGIASSIAVAIVVLGFLNMFLQGIMDSFYPQHPPYSRFGISVASSAETAIVFTGLLEIFLPRIIVAMIVPVASMLIIFLGTLEVLALLRY
;
A
#
# COMPACT_ATOMS: atom_id res chain seq x y z
N MET A 1 26.56 -18.17 -11.67
CA MET A 1 25.16 -17.98 -11.22
C MET A 1 24.23 -18.28 -12.39
N LYS A 2 23.20 -19.11 -12.20
CA LYS A 2 22.22 -19.50 -13.24
C LYS A 2 20.84 -18.91 -12.95
N TYR A 3 20.09 -18.55 -13.99
CA TYR A 3 18.72 -18.03 -13.84
C TYR A 3 17.69 -19.13 -14.12
N CYS A 4 16.67 -19.23 -13.28
CA CYS A 4 15.59 -20.20 -13.49
C CYS A 4 14.78 -19.86 -14.76
N PRO A 5 14.63 -20.78 -15.73
CA PRO A 5 13.87 -20.50 -16.95
C PRO A 5 12.35 -20.39 -16.69
N ARG A 6 11.86 -20.86 -15.54
CA ARG A 6 10.44 -20.79 -15.16
C ARG A 6 10.08 -19.47 -14.47
N CYS A 7 10.96 -18.90 -13.66
CA CYS A 7 10.61 -17.76 -12.80
C CYS A 7 11.65 -16.62 -12.74
N GLY A 8 12.79 -16.75 -13.43
CA GLY A 8 13.84 -15.72 -13.47
C GLY A 8 14.66 -15.55 -12.19
N TYR A 9 14.50 -16.39 -11.17
CA TYR A 9 15.27 -16.27 -9.92
C TYR A 9 16.75 -16.67 -10.14
N PRO A 10 17.73 -15.89 -9.63
CA PRO A 10 19.14 -16.27 -9.65
C PRO A 10 19.40 -17.40 -8.64
N ASN A 11 20.06 -18.47 -9.08
CA ASN A 11 20.44 -19.61 -8.26
C ASN A 11 21.96 -19.85 -8.37
N PRO A 12 22.58 -20.46 -7.36
CA PRO A 12 23.95 -21.00 -7.45
C PRO A 12 24.14 -21.91 -8.67
N ASP A 13 25.35 -22.01 -9.22
CA ASP A 13 25.61 -22.84 -10.42
C ASP A 13 25.48 -24.35 -10.15
N ASP A 14 25.66 -24.74 -8.89
CA ASP A 14 25.49 -26.10 -8.38
C ASP A 14 24.05 -26.40 -7.93
N ALA A 15 23.14 -25.43 -7.99
CA ALA A 15 21.74 -25.64 -7.62
C ALA A 15 21.08 -26.67 -8.56
N LYS A 16 20.56 -27.76 -7.96
CA LYS A 16 19.76 -28.79 -8.63
C LYS A 16 18.30 -28.41 -8.78
N PHE A 17 17.81 -27.54 -7.90
CA PHE A 17 16.44 -27.03 -7.91
C PHE A 17 16.45 -25.51 -7.73
N CYS A 18 15.43 -24.83 -8.28
CA CYS A 18 15.24 -23.42 -8.04
C CYS A 18 14.74 -23.19 -6.62
N MET A 19 15.48 -22.38 -5.85
CA MET A 19 15.16 -22.05 -4.45
C MET A 19 13.85 -21.25 -4.28
N LYS A 20 13.30 -20.68 -5.37
CA LYS A 20 12.06 -19.89 -5.35
C LYS A 20 10.83 -20.69 -5.78
N CYS A 21 10.91 -21.48 -6.85
CA CYS A 21 9.73 -22.12 -7.47
C CYS A 21 9.83 -23.65 -7.58
N GLY A 22 10.92 -24.26 -7.11
CA GLY A 22 11.11 -25.71 -7.13
C GLY A 22 11.40 -26.32 -8.50
N TYR A 23 11.64 -25.51 -9.54
CA TYR A 23 12.04 -26.01 -10.86
C TYR A 23 13.34 -26.82 -10.78
N GLN A 24 13.33 -28.08 -11.21
CA GLN A 24 14.53 -28.93 -11.26
C GLN A 24 15.38 -28.57 -12.49
N PHE A 25 16.64 -28.24 -12.27
CA PHE A 25 17.58 -28.01 -13.35
C PHE A 25 18.01 -29.36 -13.95
N PRO A 26 18.19 -29.45 -15.28
CA PRO A 26 18.77 -30.65 -15.90
C PRO A 26 20.18 -30.87 -15.32
N ASP A 27 20.40 -32.02 -14.67
CA ASP A 27 21.74 -32.42 -14.25
C ASP A 27 22.56 -32.71 -15.52
N ILE A 28 23.58 -31.90 -15.79
CA ILE A 28 24.47 -32.06 -16.96
C ILE A 28 25.46 -33.23 -16.76
N THR A 29 25.26 -34.08 -15.74
CA THR A 29 25.98 -35.34 -15.64
C THR A 29 25.44 -36.30 -16.70
N GLN A 30 26.08 -36.25 -17.86
CA GLN A 30 26.20 -37.32 -18.85
C GLN A 30 24.91 -38.09 -19.11
N GLN A 31 24.20 -37.68 -20.16
CA GLN A 31 23.28 -38.57 -20.86
C GLN A 31 24.13 -39.76 -21.38
N PRO A 32 23.97 -40.99 -20.85
CA PRO A 32 24.66 -42.14 -21.42
C PRO A 32 24.12 -42.34 -22.85
N PRO A 33 24.94 -42.77 -23.82
CA PRO A 33 24.43 -43.11 -25.14
C PRO A 33 23.29 -44.11 -24.99
N THR A 34 22.14 -43.80 -25.58
CA THR A 34 20.97 -44.68 -25.65
C THR A 34 21.37 -45.99 -26.31
N GLN A 35 21.71 -47.00 -25.51
CA GLN A 35 21.65 -48.39 -25.95
C GLN A 35 20.20 -48.88 -25.87
N PRO A 36 19.70 -49.64 -26.86
CA PRO A 36 18.43 -50.33 -26.76
C PRO A 36 18.54 -51.40 -25.66
N TYR A 37 18.05 -51.11 -24.46
CA TYR A 37 17.96 -52.10 -23.40
C TYR A 37 16.70 -52.96 -23.63
N PRO A 38 16.79 -54.30 -23.59
CA PRO A 38 15.61 -55.17 -23.60
C PRO A 38 14.69 -54.81 -22.43
N GLN A 39 13.44 -54.45 -22.72
CA GLN A 39 12.47 -54.14 -21.67
C GLN A 39 12.23 -55.38 -20.79
N PRO A 40 12.37 -55.28 -19.46
CA PRO A 40 11.90 -56.31 -18.54
C PRO A 40 10.37 -56.46 -18.68
N PRO A 41 9.81 -57.66 -18.44
CA PRO A 41 8.38 -57.89 -18.54
C PRO A 41 7.61 -56.93 -17.61
N PRO A 42 6.43 -56.43 -18.03
CA PRO A 42 5.62 -55.52 -17.22
C PRO A 42 5.28 -56.17 -15.88
N ILE A 43 5.79 -55.60 -14.80
CA ILE A 43 5.41 -56.00 -13.44
C ILE A 43 4.00 -55.44 -13.20
N PRO A 44 3.02 -56.24 -12.75
CA PRO A 44 1.69 -55.76 -12.43
C PRO A 44 1.77 -54.66 -11.37
N ALA A 45 1.18 -53.50 -11.64
CA ALA A 45 1.15 -52.39 -10.71
C ALA A 45 0.43 -52.80 -9.41
N PRO A 46 0.93 -52.42 -8.22
CA PRO A 46 0.22 -52.64 -6.97
C PRO A 46 -1.15 -51.96 -7.02
N SER A 47 -2.20 -52.72 -6.73
CA SER A 47 -3.55 -52.17 -6.54
C SER A 47 -3.61 -51.44 -5.20
N TYR A 48 -3.34 -50.15 -5.21
CA TYR A 48 -3.58 -49.30 -4.05
C TYR A 48 -5.09 -49.21 -3.78
N PRO A 49 -5.55 -49.37 -2.52
CA PRO A 49 -6.93 -49.12 -2.15
C PRO A 49 -7.33 -47.70 -2.56
N GLN A 50 -8.44 -47.56 -3.28
CA GLN A 50 -8.93 -46.22 -3.64
C GLN A 50 -9.21 -45.42 -2.37
N GLN A 51 -8.52 -44.29 -2.22
CA GLN A 51 -8.77 -43.39 -1.11
C GLN A 51 -10.21 -42.84 -1.22
N PRO A 52 -10.95 -42.74 -0.11
CA PRO A 52 -12.28 -42.15 -0.14
C PRO A 52 -12.20 -40.69 -0.59
N SER A 53 -13.06 -40.33 -1.53
CA SER A 53 -13.21 -38.96 -2.02
C SER A 53 -13.63 -38.06 -0.86
N TYR A 54 -12.71 -37.25 -0.34
CA TYR A 54 -13.02 -36.23 0.65
C TYR A 54 -13.80 -35.11 -0.05
N SER A 55 -15.12 -35.10 0.12
CA SER A 55 -15.98 -33.97 -0.23
C SER A 55 -15.51 -32.74 0.54
N GLN A 56 -15.08 -31.69 -0.17
CA GLN A 56 -14.67 -30.44 0.46
C GLN A 56 -15.86 -29.80 1.19
N PRO A 57 -15.65 -29.26 2.41
CA PRO A 57 -16.71 -28.60 3.15
C PRO A 57 -17.18 -27.33 2.42
N PRO A 58 -18.47 -26.97 2.50
CA PRO A 58 -19.02 -25.81 1.82
C PRO A 58 -18.31 -24.55 2.32
N SER A 59 -17.65 -23.84 1.40
CA SER A 59 -16.96 -22.59 1.74
C SER A 59 -18.00 -21.58 2.21
N LYS A 60 -17.87 -21.15 3.48
CA LYS A 60 -18.70 -20.09 4.04
C LYS A 60 -18.58 -18.87 3.13
N ARG A 61 -19.71 -18.39 2.62
CA ARG A 61 -19.81 -17.24 1.71
C ARG A 61 -19.02 -16.07 2.28
N LYS A 62 -17.86 -15.80 1.69
CA LYS A 62 -17.08 -14.60 1.95
C LYS A 62 -17.89 -13.45 1.32
N ILE A 63 -18.59 -12.69 2.14
CA ILE A 63 -19.20 -11.42 1.72
C ILE A 63 -18.08 -10.65 1.00
N PRO A 64 -18.30 -10.15 -0.23
CA PRO A 64 -17.25 -9.52 -0.99
C PRO A 64 -16.84 -8.23 -0.28
N MET A 65 -15.78 -8.33 0.53
CA MET A 65 -15.14 -7.22 1.22
C MET A 65 -14.85 -6.05 0.25
N ILE A 66 -14.71 -6.39 -1.04
CA ILE A 66 -14.63 -5.50 -2.21
C ILE A 66 -15.75 -4.44 -2.26
N LEU A 67 -16.97 -4.72 -1.80
CA LEU A 67 -18.07 -3.75 -1.80
C LEU A 67 -18.20 -2.98 -0.47
N LEU A 68 -17.66 -3.53 0.61
CA LEU A 68 -17.73 -2.90 1.94
C LEU A 68 -16.82 -1.66 2.00
N VAL A 69 -15.60 -1.79 1.47
CA VAL A 69 -14.61 -0.70 1.51
C VAL A 69 -15.07 0.56 0.76
N PRO A 70 -15.52 0.51 -0.52
CA PRO A 70 -15.98 1.71 -1.21
C PRO A 70 -17.22 2.33 -0.56
N ALA A 71 -18.11 1.53 0.03
CA ALA A 71 -19.27 2.04 0.75
C ALA A 71 -18.87 2.82 2.03
N ILE A 72 -17.87 2.33 2.77
CA ILE A 72 -17.33 3.03 3.94
C ILE A 72 -16.63 4.34 3.52
N VAL A 73 -15.82 4.30 2.46
CA VAL A 73 -15.14 5.51 1.93
C VAL A 73 -16.15 6.57 1.50
N ALA A 74 -17.19 6.18 0.76
CA ALA A 74 -18.26 7.08 0.35
C ALA A 74 -19.00 7.69 1.56
N ALA A 75 -19.30 6.88 2.58
CA ALA A 75 -19.95 7.37 3.80
C ALA A 75 -19.07 8.38 4.56
N VAL A 76 -17.76 8.13 4.68
CA VAL A 76 -16.82 9.05 5.32
C VAL A 76 -16.75 10.39 4.57
N ILE A 77 -16.68 10.37 3.24
CA ILE A 77 -16.68 11.60 2.42
C ILE A 77 -17.96 12.42 2.64
N VAL A 78 -19.13 11.77 2.67
CA VAL A 78 -20.41 12.45 2.90
C VAL A 78 -20.48 13.07 4.29
N VAL A 79 -20.02 12.35 5.32
CA VAL A 79 -20.01 12.85 6.71
C VAL A 79 -19.05 14.03 6.87
N LEU A 80 -17.86 13.94 6.29
CA LEU A 80 -16.87 15.03 6.31
C LEU A 80 -17.38 16.27 5.58
N GLY A 81 -17.99 16.09 4.39
CA GLY A 81 -18.60 17.19 3.64
C GLY A 81 -19.78 17.84 4.36
N ALA A 82 -20.61 17.05 5.04
CA ALA A 82 -21.69 17.58 5.88
C ALA A 82 -21.13 18.37 7.07
N LEU A 83 -20.09 17.87 7.75
CA LEU A 83 -19.43 18.57 8.86
C LEU A 83 -18.86 19.94 8.46
N GLU A 84 -18.21 20.04 7.28
CA GLU A 84 -17.73 21.33 6.77
C GLU A 84 -18.87 22.30 6.43
N ALA A 85 -20.02 21.79 5.96
CA ALA A 85 -21.19 22.61 5.69
C ALA A 85 -21.81 23.24 6.97
N PHE A 86 -21.56 22.65 8.14
CA PHE A 86 -22.09 23.11 9.43
C PHE A 86 -21.09 23.95 10.27
N LEU A 87 -19.79 23.97 9.93
CA LEU A 87 -18.80 24.83 10.59
C LEU A 87 -17.92 25.55 9.54
N PRO A 88 -18.28 26.77 9.11
CA PRO A 88 -17.52 27.47 8.07
C PRO A 88 -16.16 27.96 8.61
N GLY A 89 -15.10 27.22 8.26
CA GLY A 89 -13.71 27.56 8.49
C GLY A 89 -12.86 27.14 7.30
N ILE A 90 -12.62 28.07 6.37
CA ILE A 90 -11.97 27.88 5.05
C ILE A 90 -10.55 27.29 5.12
N ALA A 91 -9.94 27.25 6.30
CA ALA A 91 -8.66 26.58 6.53
C ALA A 91 -8.78 25.04 6.59
N SER A 92 -9.98 24.49 6.86
CA SER A 92 -10.24 23.05 6.96
C SER A 92 -10.22 22.36 5.59
N SER A 93 -10.80 22.98 4.57
CA SER A 93 -11.12 22.30 3.30
C SER A 93 -9.89 21.82 2.54
N ILE A 94 -8.76 22.54 2.63
CA ILE A 94 -7.51 22.12 2.00
C ILE A 94 -6.86 20.97 2.78
N ALA A 95 -6.88 21.02 4.11
CA ALA A 95 -6.37 19.94 4.94
C ALA A 95 -7.19 18.65 4.73
N VAL A 96 -8.51 18.76 4.67
CA VAL A 96 -9.40 17.63 4.36
C VAL A 96 -9.13 17.09 2.96
N ALA A 97 -8.97 17.94 1.94
CA ALA A 97 -8.63 17.51 0.59
C ALA A 97 -7.29 16.75 0.54
N ILE A 98 -6.27 17.20 1.28
CA ILE A 98 -4.97 16.51 1.35
C ILE A 98 -5.10 15.15 2.02
N VAL A 99 -5.84 15.07 3.13
CA VAL A 99 -6.10 13.81 3.82
C VAL A 99 -6.83 12.83 2.90
N VAL A 100 -7.88 13.29 2.21
CA VAL A 100 -8.66 12.47 1.26
C VAL A 100 -7.81 11.99 0.10
N LEU A 101 -7.01 12.87 -0.51
CA LEU A 101 -6.10 12.51 -1.60
C LEU A 101 -5.02 11.52 -1.14
N GLY A 102 -4.50 11.66 0.08
CA GLY A 102 -3.56 10.72 0.68
C GLY A 102 -4.15 9.33 0.89
N PHE A 103 -5.37 9.25 1.45
CA PHE A 103 -6.09 7.97 1.59
C PHE A 103 -6.42 7.34 0.24
N LEU A 104 -6.83 8.14 -0.74
CA LEU A 104 -7.09 7.65 -2.11
C LEU A 104 -5.82 7.06 -2.72
N ASN A 105 -4.68 7.73 -2.57
CA ASN A 105 -3.39 7.24 -3.09
C ASN A 105 -2.95 5.93 -2.40
N MET A 106 -3.04 5.85 -1.06
CA MET A 106 -2.72 4.63 -0.31
C MET A 106 -3.61 3.46 -0.71
N PHE A 107 -4.90 3.73 -0.94
CA PHE A 107 -5.87 2.72 -1.35
C PHE A 107 -5.63 2.24 -2.79
N LEU A 108 -5.34 3.16 -3.71
CA LEU A 108 -4.99 2.83 -5.09
C LEU A 108 -3.71 1.98 -5.16
N GLN A 109 -2.72 2.27 -4.32
CA GLN A 109 -1.51 1.45 -4.20
C GLN A 109 -1.84 0.03 -3.73
N GLY A 110 -2.63 -0.12 -2.67
CA GLY A 110 -3.06 -1.43 -2.19
C GLY A 110 -3.89 -2.23 -3.21
N ILE A 111 -4.71 -1.55 -4.01
CA ILE A 111 -5.42 -2.16 -5.15
C ILE A 111 -4.41 -2.65 -6.19
N MET A 112 -3.47 -1.79 -6.60
CA MET A 112 -2.47 -2.13 -7.61
C MET A 112 -1.60 -3.31 -7.18
N ASP A 113 -1.23 -3.39 -5.90
CA ASP A 113 -0.48 -4.53 -5.36
C ASP A 113 -1.28 -5.84 -5.42
N SER A 114 -2.60 -5.77 -5.21
CA SER A 114 -3.48 -6.94 -5.30
C SER A 114 -3.69 -7.42 -6.74
N PHE A 115 -3.68 -6.51 -7.73
CA PHE A 115 -3.87 -6.85 -9.14
C PHE A 115 -2.55 -7.25 -9.84
N TYR A 116 -1.40 -6.79 -9.36
CA TYR A 116 -0.09 -7.09 -9.93
C TYR A 116 0.81 -7.87 -8.94
N PRO A 117 0.44 -9.08 -8.49
CA PRO A 117 1.21 -9.84 -7.49
C PRO A 117 2.57 -10.38 -7.98
N GLN A 118 2.96 -10.08 -9.22
CA GLN A 118 4.20 -10.55 -9.86
C GLN A 118 4.96 -9.38 -10.49
N HIS A 119 5.15 -8.28 -9.77
CA HIS A 119 6.21 -7.35 -10.18
C HIS A 119 7.57 -8.06 -9.95
N PRO A 120 8.46 -8.10 -10.96
CA PRO A 120 9.85 -8.50 -10.71
C PRO A 120 10.40 -7.61 -9.59
N PRO A 121 11.30 -8.12 -8.74
CA PRO A 121 11.85 -7.32 -7.66
C PRO A 121 12.36 -6.01 -8.27
N TYR A 122 11.84 -4.91 -7.73
CA TYR A 122 12.17 -3.54 -8.08
C TYR A 122 13.65 -3.19 -7.77
N SER A 123 14.51 -4.20 -7.63
CA SER A 123 15.91 -4.12 -7.25
C SER A 123 16.86 -4.00 -8.44
N ARG A 124 16.36 -3.72 -9.66
CA ARG A 124 17.23 -3.43 -10.82
C ARG A 124 17.21 -1.97 -11.27
N PHE A 125 16.31 -1.15 -10.71
CA PHE A 125 16.45 0.30 -10.70
C PHE A 125 16.65 0.71 -9.25
N GLY A 126 17.80 1.30 -8.94
CA GLY A 126 18.20 1.65 -7.58
C GLY A 126 17.30 2.70 -6.95
N ILE A 127 16.14 2.28 -6.44
CA ILE A 127 15.38 3.03 -5.44
C ILE A 127 15.67 2.37 -4.09
N SER A 128 16.93 2.48 -3.68
CA SER A 128 17.25 2.48 -2.26
C SER A 128 16.77 3.83 -1.69
N VAL A 129 16.16 3.82 -0.51
CA VAL A 129 15.91 4.98 0.37
C VAL A 129 15.01 6.14 -0.10
N ALA A 130 14.36 6.10 -1.26
CA ALA A 130 13.48 7.22 -1.69
C ALA A 130 12.16 7.33 -0.90
N SER A 131 11.69 6.29 -0.21
CA SER A 131 10.37 6.35 0.47
C SER A 131 10.33 7.28 1.69
N SER A 132 11.45 7.52 2.38
CA SER A 132 11.54 8.50 3.47
C SER A 132 11.85 9.91 2.95
N ALA A 133 12.58 10.04 1.85
CA ALA A 133 12.91 11.33 1.24
C ALA A 133 11.71 11.93 0.50
N GLU A 134 10.93 11.12 -0.22
CA GLU A 134 9.73 11.57 -0.91
C GLU A 134 8.63 11.97 0.10
N THR A 135 8.45 11.17 1.16
CA THR A 135 7.53 11.55 2.25
C THR A 135 8.01 12.79 2.99
N ALA A 136 9.32 12.96 3.22
CA ALA A 136 9.87 14.18 3.80
C ALA A 136 9.68 15.39 2.88
N ILE A 137 9.88 15.29 1.57
CA ILE A 137 9.66 16.40 0.62
C ILE A 137 8.18 16.79 0.58
N VAL A 138 7.26 15.82 0.55
CA VAL A 138 5.82 16.10 0.62
C VAL A 138 5.46 16.75 1.94
N PHE A 139 5.97 16.25 3.07
CA PHE A 139 5.69 16.82 4.39
C PHE A 139 6.28 18.22 4.55
N THR A 140 7.50 18.46 4.07
CA THR A 140 8.17 19.77 4.13
C THR A 140 7.47 20.77 3.20
N GLY A 141 7.06 20.35 2.01
CA GLY A 141 6.27 21.17 1.10
C GLY A 141 4.89 21.52 1.65
N LEU A 142 4.23 20.57 2.32
CA LEU A 142 3.00 20.85 3.05
C LEU A 142 3.25 21.84 4.20
N LEU A 143 4.31 21.64 4.98
CA LEU A 143 4.66 22.56 6.06
C LEU A 143 4.86 23.99 5.54
N GLU A 144 5.68 24.19 4.50
CA GLU A 144 5.91 25.52 3.88
C GLU A 144 4.62 26.18 3.36
N ILE A 145 3.68 25.41 2.83
CA ILE A 145 2.42 25.93 2.27
C ILE A 145 1.40 26.25 3.38
N PHE A 146 1.30 25.40 4.40
CA PHE A 146 0.28 25.52 5.44
C PHE A 146 0.72 26.35 6.64
N LEU A 147 2.01 26.35 6.98
CA LEU A 147 2.54 27.08 8.12
C LEU A 147 2.24 28.59 8.07
N PRO A 148 2.43 29.33 6.97
CA PRO A 148 2.08 30.76 6.94
C PRO A 148 0.58 30.99 7.09
N ARG A 149 -0.26 30.09 6.56
CA ARG A 149 -1.72 30.20 6.68
C ARG A 149 -2.20 29.90 8.11
N ILE A 150 -1.61 28.91 8.76
CA ILE A 150 -1.86 28.58 10.17
C ILE A 150 -1.41 29.74 11.06
N ILE A 151 -0.22 30.29 10.80
CA ILE A 151 0.31 31.45 11.51
C ILE A 151 -0.63 32.64 11.38
N VAL A 152 -1.08 32.99 10.17
CA VAL A 152 -2.03 34.08 9.95
C VAL A 152 -3.37 33.81 10.64
N ALA A 153 -3.90 32.59 10.54
CA ALA A 153 -5.18 32.21 11.17
C ALA A 153 -5.12 32.28 12.71
N MET A 154 -3.96 32.07 13.33
CA MET A 154 -3.79 32.13 14.78
C MET A 154 -3.41 33.53 15.26
N ILE A 155 -2.53 34.24 14.55
CA ILE A 155 -2.00 35.54 14.99
C ILE A 155 -3.00 36.66 14.78
N VAL A 156 -3.72 36.68 13.64
CA VAL A 156 -4.67 37.76 13.33
C VAL A 156 -5.78 37.91 14.39
N PRO A 157 -6.50 36.85 14.82
CA PRO A 157 -7.54 37.01 15.83
C PRO A 157 -6.98 37.42 17.20
N VAL A 158 -5.80 36.91 17.58
CA VAL A 158 -5.13 37.30 18.84
C VAL A 158 -4.72 38.77 18.80
N ALA A 159 -4.16 39.23 17.69
CA ALA A 159 -3.82 40.64 17.50
C ALA A 159 -5.07 41.53 17.51
N SER A 160 -6.15 41.13 16.84
CA SER A 160 -7.42 41.86 16.88
C SER A 160 -8.00 41.96 18.29
N MET A 161 -7.99 40.85 19.05
CA MET A 161 -8.43 40.85 20.46
C MET A 161 -7.60 41.79 21.33
N LEU A 162 -6.27 41.78 21.13
CA LEU A 162 -5.37 42.67 21.87
C LEU A 162 -5.62 44.15 21.53
N ILE A 163 -5.82 44.48 20.26
CA ILE A 163 -6.15 45.86 19.84
C ILE A 163 -7.46 46.32 20.46
N ILE A 164 -8.50 45.49 20.44
CA ILE A 164 -9.80 45.83 21.05
C ILE A 164 -9.63 46.04 22.56
N PHE A 165 -8.88 45.17 23.22
CA PHE A 165 -8.63 45.27 24.65
C PHE A 165 -7.89 46.57 25.02
N LEU A 166 -6.81 46.89 24.31
CA LEU A 166 -6.04 48.11 24.51
C LEU A 166 -6.89 49.37 24.26
N GLY A 167 -7.68 49.37 23.18
CA GLY A 167 -8.60 50.48 22.91
C GLY A 167 -9.67 50.64 24.00
N THR A 168 -10.15 49.53 24.57
CA THR A 168 -11.10 49.56 25.69
C THR A 168 -10.47 50.17 26.95
N LEU A 169 -9.21 49.82 27.26
CA LEU A 169 -8.48 50.41 28.38
C LEU A 169 -8.26 51.92 28.20
N GLU A 170 -7.95 52.38 26.99
CA GLU A 170 -7.77 53.79 26.67
C GLU A 170 -9.06 54.59 26.86
N VAL A 171 -10.20 54.06 26.39
CA VAL A 171 -11.52 54.68 26.62
C VAL A 171 -11.85 54.73 28.11
N LEU A 172 -11.60 53.67 28.87
CA LEU A 172 -11.80 53.68 30.33
C LEU A 172 -10.91 54.70 31.04
N ALA A 173 -9.67 54.90 30.57
CA ALA A 173 -8.76 55.88 31.12
C ALA A 173 -9.26 57.32 30.88
N LEU A 174 -9.78 57.61 29.69
CA LEU A 174 -10.38 58.91 29.37
C LEU A 174 -11.63 59.20 30.20
N LEU A 175 -12.46 58.19 30.49
CA LEU A 175 -13.65 58.35 31.33
C LEU A 175 -13.34 58.55 32.83
N ARG A 176 -12.11 58.27 33.27
CA ARG A 176 -11.66 58.50 34.65
C ARG A 176 -11.12 59.91 34.89
N TYR A 177 -10.88 60.68 33.83
CA TYR A 177 -10.40 62.06 33.87
C TYR A 177 -11.56 63.06 33.76
#